data_AF-A0A438KNT3-F1
#
_entry.id   AF-A0A438KNT3-F1
#
_cell.length_a   1.000
_cell.length_b   1.000
_cell.length_c   1.000
_cell.angle_alpha   90.00
_cell.angle_beta   90.00
_cell.angle_gamma   90.00
#
_symmetry.space_group_name_H-M   'P 1'
#
loop_
_entity.id
_entity.type
_entity.pdbx_description
1 polymer ?
#
loop_
_entity_poly.entity_id
_entity_poly.type
_entity_poly.pdbx_seq_one_letter_code
_entity_poly.pdbx_strand_id
1 'polypeptide(L)'
;MDVKTAFLNGDLEEEIYMEHPKGCVVPGKEKKMCKLVKSLYGLKQAPKQWHNKFNHKCIYSKYEDNTCVVICLYVDDMLIFGTSLEVVCETKKFLGSKFVMKDLGETEVILGIKITRTPNKLKLSQEHYVEKILRKFKHFDCKPVSTPYDLNS
;
A
#
# COMPACT_ATOMS: atom_id res chain seq x y z
N MET A 1 7.21 3.78 3.15
CA MET A 1 6.32 4.62 3.98
C MET A 1 4.93 4.05 3.86
N ASP A 2 4.13 4.11 4.93
CA ASP A 2 2.77 3.58 4.98
C ASP A 2 1.81 4.68 5.46
N VAL A 3 0.72 4.90 4.73
CA VAL A 3 -0.29 5.92 5.06
C VAL A 3 -1.30 5.33 6.03
N LYS A 4 -1.35 5.85 7.25
CA LYS A 4 -2.35 5.42 8.21
C LYS A 4 -3.74 5.78 7.71
N THR A 5 -4.62 4.78 7.67
CA THR A 5 -6.03 4.95 7.27
C THR A 5 -6.18 5.65 5.92
N ALA A 6 -5.48 5.19 4.88
CA ALA A 6 -5.47 5.79 3.54
C ALA A 6 -6.85 6.29 3.06
N PHE A 7 -7.88 5.44 3.15
CA PHE A 7 -9.23 5.81 2.70
C PHE A 7 -9.88 6.94 3.51
N LEU A 8 -9.56 7.14 4.80
CA LEU A 8 -10.10 8.27 5.57
C LEU A 8 -9.59 9.64 5.08
N ASN A 9 -8.54 9.66 4.25
CA ASN A 9 -8.04 10.87 3.63
C ASN A 9 -8.76 11.21 2.32
N GLY A 10 -9.58 10.31 1.76
CA GLY A 10 -10.40 10.56 0.59
C GLY A 10 -11.65 11.38 0.93
N ASP A 11 -11.94 12.37 0.09
CA ASP A 11 -13.18 13.14 0.20
C ASP A 11 -14.31 12.39 -0.51
N LEU A 12 -15.53 12.47 0.04
CA LEU A 12 -16.71 11.90 -0.62
C LEU A 12 -17.33 12.95 -1.55
N GLU A 13 -17.52 12.59 -2.82
CA GLU A 13 -18.29 13.39 -3.78
C GLU A 13 -19.79 13.17 -3.58
N GLU A 14 -20.18 11.96 -3.18
CA GLU A 14 -21.56 11.56 -2.97
C GLU A 14 -21.99 11.71 -1.50
N GLU A 15 -23.28 12.01 -1.26
CA GLU A 15 -23.84 11.94 0.09
C GLU A 15 -24.13 10.49 0.49
N ILE A 16 -23.41 10.01 1.49
CA ILE A 16 -23.57 8.64 2.00
C ILE A 16 -23.91 8.68 3.48
N TYR A 17 -24.93 7.91 3.83
CA TYR A 17 -25.38 7.73 5.19
C TYR A 17 -25.13 6.29 5.63
N MET A 18 -24.80 6.11 6.91
CA MET A 18 -24.65 4.80 7.53
C MET A 18 -25.44 4.74 8.83
N GLU A 19 -25.85 3.53 9.21
CA GLU A 19 -26.37 3.28 10.55
C GLU A 19 -25.32 3.59 11.61
N HIS A 20 -25.78 3.94 12.81
CA HIS A 20 -24.88 4.14 13.94
C HIS A 20 -24.06 2.88 14.20
N PRO A 21 -22.73 2.99 14.34
CA PRO A 21 -21.92 1.88 14.83
C PRO A 21 -22.42 1.41 16.19
N LYS A 22 -22.29 0.11 16.46
CA LYS A 22 -22.64 -0.46 17.77
C LYS A 22 -21.88 0.28 18.87
N GLY A 23 -22.60 0.76 19.88
CA GLY A 23 -22.04 1.54 21.00
C GLY A 23 -21.90 3.04 20.75
N CYS A 24 -22.23 3.54 19.55
CA CYS A 24 -22.20 4.98 19.22
C CYS A 24 -23.60 5.60 19.08
N VAL A 25 -24.65 4.88 19.48
CA VAL A 25 -26.03 5.38 19.42
C VAL A 25 -26.23 6.42 20.52
N VAL A 26 -26.62 7.63 20.13
CA VAL A 26 -26.93 8.71 21.08
C VAL A 26 -28.39 8.57 21.55
N PRO A 27 -28.67 8.58 22.87
CA PRO A 27 -30.03 8.53 23.38
C PRO A 27 -30.92 9.63 22.77
N GLY A 28 -32.12 9.25 22.33
CA GLY A 28 -33.07 10.13 21.63
C GLY A 28 -32.76 10.37 20.14
N LYS A 29 -31.71 9.75 19.58
CA LYS A 29 -31.36 9.79 18.15
C LYS A 29 -31.25 8.40 17.54
N GLU A 30 -31.86 7.39 18.14
CA GLU A 30 -31.75 5.98 17.75
C GLU A 30 -32.15 5.75 16.28
N LYS A 31 -33.13 6.52 15.78
CA LYS A 31 -33.63 6.43 14.40
C LYS A 31 -32.86 7.30 13.39
N LYS A 32 -31.83 8.04 13.81
CA LYS A 32 -31.02 8.86 12.90
C LYS A 32 -29.92 8.01 12.25
N MET A 33 -29.37 8.55 11.16
CA MET A 33 -28.22 7.98 10.46
C MET A 33 -27.03 8.93 10.52
N CYS A 34 -25.82 8.39 10.49
CA CYS A 34 -24.59 9.16 10.38
C CYS A 34 -24.33 9.54 8.93
N LYS A 35 -24.15 10.83 8.64
CA LYS A 35 -23.61 11.27 7.34
C LYS A 35 -22.09 11.09 7.35
N LEU A 36 -21.56 10.38 6.36
CA LEU A 36 -20.12 10.24 6.18
C LEU A 36 -19.55 11.50 5.54
N VAL A 37 -18.51 12.06 6.17
CA VAL A 37 -17.79 13.26 5.68
C VAL A 37 -16.54 12.86 4.87
N LYS A 38 -15.96 11.71 5.18
CA LYS A 38 -14.77 11.14 4.53
C LYS A 38 -15.05 9.72 4.08
N SER A 39 -14.32 9.23 3.09
CA SER A 39 -14.47 7.84 2.67
C SER A 39 -14.00 6.89 3.75
N LEU A 40 -14.71 5.79 3.94
CA LEU A 40 -14.45 4.78 4.97
C LEU A 40 -14.11 3.43 4.32
N TYR A 41 -13.35 2.60 5.02
CA TYR A 41 -13.12 1.22 4.61
C TYR A 41 -14.45 0.47 4.44
N GLY A 42 -14.54 -0.35 3.39
CA GLY A 42 -15.76 -1.08 3.03
C GLY A 42 -16.69 -0.32 2.08
N LEU A 43 -16.51 1.00 1.90
CA LEU A 43 -17.21 1.72 0.84
C LEU A 43 -16.62 1.37 -0.54
N LYS A 44 -17.50 1.11 -1.53
CA LYS A 44 -17.08 0.75 -2.89
C LYS A 44 -16.25 1.84 -3.56
N GLN A 45 -16.53 3.11 -3.27
CA GLN A 45 -15.82 4.26 -3.82
C GLN A 45 -14.59 4.70 -3.01
N ALA A 46 -14.34 4.15 -1.82
CA ALA A 46 -13.19 4.56 -0.98
C ALA A 46 -11.84 4.49 -1.72
N PRO A 47 -11.54 3.39 -2.45
CA PRO A 47 -10.30 3.29 -3.23
C PRO A 47 -10.21 4.35 -4.32
N LYS A 48 -11.32 4.66 -5.01
CA LYS A 48 -11.40 5.70 -6.03
C LYS A 48 -11.11 7.08 -5.42
N GLN A 49 -11.76 7.42 -4.31
CA GLN A 49 -11.59 8.73 -3.67
C GLN A 49 -10.17 8.95 -3.14
N TRP A 50 -9.54 7.90 -2.64
CA TRP A 50 -8.12 7.94 -2.30
C TRP A 50 -7.23 8.13 -3.53
N HIS A 51 -7.49 7.40 -4.62
CA HIS A 51 -6.72 7.53 -5.86
C HIS A 51 -6.87 8.93 -6.51
N ASN A 52 -8.04 9.56 -6.35
CA ASN A 52 -8.30 10.94 -6.81
C ASN A 52 -7.39 11.96 -6.09
N LYS A 53 -7.09 11.77 -4.80
CA LYS A 53 -6.13 12.63 -4.06
C LYS A 53 -4.74 12.64 -4.70
N PHE A 54 -4.44 11.59 -5.45
CA PHE A 54 -3.19 11.39 -6.17
C PHE A 54 -3.36 11.59 -7.69
N ASN A 55 -4.37 12.33 -8.14
CA ASN A 55 -4.58 12.66 -9.55
C ASN A 55 -4.50 11.42 -10.47
N HIS A 56 -4.99 10.27 -9.98
CA HIS A 56 -4.95 8.99 -10.69
C HIS A 56 -3.55 8.46 -11.07
N LYS A 57 -2.50 8.93 -10.40
CA LYS A 57 -1.13 8.50 -10.63
C LYS A 57 -0.67 7.52 -9.55
N CYS A 58 -0.01 6.46 -9.99
CA CYS A 58 0.67 5.51 -9.09
C CYS A 58 2.18 5.76 -9.04
N ILE A 59 2.72 6.59 -9.92
CA ILE A 59 4.14 6.92 -9.97
C ILE A 59 4.28 8.44 -10.09
N TYR A 60 5.12 9.00 -9.23
CA TYR A 60 5.54 10.40 -9.27
C TYR A 60 7.04 10.46 -9.39
N SER A 61 7.52 11.37 -10.21
CA SER A 61 8.95 11.64 -10.34
C SER A 61 9.17 13.14 -10.32
N LYS A 62 10.17 13.59 -9.57
CA LYS A 62 10.65 14.97 -9.60
C LYS A 62 12.15 14.95 -9.88
N TYR A 63 12.58 15.77 -10.83
CA TYR A 63 13.98 15.96 -11.21
C TYR A 63 14.34 17.43 -10.99
N GLU A 64 15.40 17.70 -10.23
CA GLU A 64 15.87 19.05 -9.92
C GLU A 64 17.37 19.01 -9.58
N ASP A 65 18.19 19.86 -10.18
CA ASP A 65 19.62 20.04 -9.87
C ASP A 65 20.41 18.72 -9.70
N ASN A 66 20.35 17.83 -10.70
CA ASN A 66 20.94 16.47 -10.69
C ASN A 66 20.41 15.51 -9.62
N THR A 67 19.41 15.91 -8.85
CA THR A 67 18.68 15.02 -7.97
C THR A 67 17.40 14.52 -8.64
N CYS A 68 17.05 13.27 -8.33
CA CYS A 68 15.79 12.69 -8.72
C CYS A 68 15.18 11.99 -7.52
N VAL A 69 13.87 12.13 -7.36
CA VAL A 69 13.06 11.29 -6.47
C VAL A 69 11.90 10.68 -7.24
N VAL A 70 11.69 9.39 -7.04
CA VAL A 70 10.56 8.63 -7.59
C VAL A 70 9.75 8.04 -6.44
N ILE A 71 8.44 8.27 -6.45
CA ILE A 71 7.50 7.70 -5.49
C ILE A 71 6.61 6.72 -6.24
N CYS A 72 6.58 5.46 -5.81
CA CYS A 72 5.59 4.48 -6.26
C CYS A 72 4.55 4.28 -5.17
N LEU A 73 3.29 4.56 -5.50
CA LEU A 73 2.13 4.46 -4.61
C LEU A 73 1.33 3.20 -4.93
N TYR A 74 1.07 2.38 -3.91
CA TYR A 74 0.11 1.29 -3.95
C TYR A 74 -0.81 1.37 -2.73
N VAL A 75 -2.02 1.87 -2.91
CA VAL A 75 -2.99 2.07 -1.83
C VAL A 75 -2.37 2.85 -0.66
N ASP A 76 -2.05 2.21 0.46
CA ASP A 76 -1.43 2.75 1.66
C ASP A 76 0.11 2.71 1.62
N ASP A 77 0.69 1.79 0.87
CA ASP A 77 2.14 1.63 0.71
C ASP A 77 2.73 2.65 -0.28
N MET A 78 3.83 3.30 0.12
CA MET A 78 4.63 4.18 -0.71
C MET A 78 6.11 3.77 -0.69
N LEU A 79 6.65 3.40 -1.86
CA LEU A 79 8.09 3.32 -2.09
C LEU A 79 8.63 4.68 -2.52
N ILE A 80 9.77 5.05 -1.97
CA ILE A 80 10.45 6.29 -2.31
C ILE A 80 11.87 5.93 -2.68
N PHE A 81 12.24 6.22 -3.92
CA PHE A 81 13.58 6.07 -4.47
C PHE A 81 14.15 7.46 -4.68
N GLY A 82 15.42 7.66 -4.41
CA GLY A 82 16.08 8.93 -4.73
C GLY A 82 17.55 8.75 -5.00
N THR A 83 18.13 9.73 -5.67
CA THR A 83 19.57 9.77 -5.98
C THR A 83 20.43 10.05 -4.75
N SER A 84 19.86 10.64 -3.69
CA SER A 84 20.49 10.85 -2.40
C SER A 84 19.54 10.53 -1.24
N LEU A 85 20.10 10.23 -0.07
CA LEU A 85 19.28 10.05 1.14
C LEU A 85 18.60 11.35 1.59
N GLU A 86 19.20 12.50 1.28
CA GLU A 86 18.66 13.81 1.60
C GLU A 86 17.31 14.04 0.90
N VAL A 87 17.24 13.88 -0.43
CA VAL A 87 15.98 14.07 -1.18
C VAL A 87 14.90 13.07 -0.76
N VAL A 88 15.29 11.84 -0.40
CA VAL A 88 14.37 10.84 0.16
C VAL A 88 13.82 11.30 1.51
N CYS A 89 14.68 11.78 2.40
CA CYS A 89 14.28 12.26 3.73
C CYS A 89 13.39 13.50 3.65
N GLU A 90 13.69 14.45 2.76
CA GLU A 90 12.84 15.61 2.50
C GLU A 90 11.47 15.19 1.97
N THR A 91 11.44 14.26 1.03
CA THR A 91 10.19 13.72 0.49
C THR A 91 9.36 13.03 1.57
N LYS A 92 9.99 12.23 2.44
CA LYS A 92 9.33 11.61 3.60
C LYS A 92 8.73 12.66 4.54
N LYS A 93 9.48 13.73 4.86
CA LYS A 93 9.01 14.85 5.69
C LYS A 93 7.83 15.58 5.04
N PHE A 94 7.91 15.85 3.74
CA PHE A 94 6.83 16.47 2.99
C PHE A 94 5.55 15.64 3.05
N LEU A 95 5.64 14.34 2.77
CA LEU A 95 4.48 13.43 2.87
C LEU A 95 3.93 13.35 4.30
N GLY A 96 4.82 13.27 5.30
CA GLY A 96 4.44 13.27 6.72
C GLY A 96 3.78 14.59 7.20
N SER A 97 4.00 15.70 6.48
CA SER A 97 3.29 16.96 6.75
C SER A 97 1.86 16.99 6.18
N LYS A 98 1.55 16.12 5.21
CA LYS A 98 0.25 16.06 4.53
C LYS A 98 -0.64 14.94 5.06
N PHE A 99 -0.03 13.82 5.44
CA PHE A 99 -0.75 12.64 5.88
C PHE A 99 -0.11 12.08 7.16
N VAL A 100 -0.90 11.35 7.95
CA VAL A 100 -0.35 10.59 9.08
C VAL A 100 0.35 9.36 8.51
N MET A 101 1.68 9.38 8.56
CA MET A 101 2.52 8.36 7.93
C MET A 101 3.27 7.55 8.97
N LYS A 102 3.53 6.28 8.65
CA LYS A 102 4.49 5.42 9.35
C LYS A 102 5.70 5.19 8.44
N ASP A 103 6.89 5.50 8.93
CA ASP A 103 8.11 5.09 8.25
C ASP A 103 8.41 3.63 8.61
N LEU A 104 8.58 2.80 7.59
CA LEU A 104 8.91 1.38 7.72
C LEU A 104 10.41 1.13 7.50
N GLY A 105 11.21 2.18 7.31
CA GLY A 105 12.63 2.09 7.06
C GLY A 105 12.95 1.69 5.63
N GLU A 106 14.10 1.05 5.45
CA GLU A 106 14.52 0.52 4.15
C GLU A 106 13.65 -0.67 3.75
N THR A 107 13.17 -0.69 2.51
CA THR A 107 12.23 -1.72 2.05
C THR A 107 12.90 -3.08 1.96
N GLU A 108 12.50 -4.02 2.82
CA GLU A 108 12.84 -5.46 2.72
C GLU A 108 11.71 -6.29 2.12
N VAL A 109 10.46 -5.84 2.26
CA VAL A 109 9.28 -6.49 1.70
C VAL A 109 8.34 -5.42 1.16
N ILE A 110 7.80 -5.63 -0.04
CA ILE A 110 6.69 -4.83 -0.58
C ILE A 110 5.70 -5.73 -1.31
N LEU A 111 4.40 -5.58 -1.05
CA LEU A 111 3.33 -6.35 -1.71
C LEU A 111 3.58 -7.87 -1.69
N GLY A 112 4.18 -8.37 -0.61
CA GLY A 112 4.55 -9.78 -0.46
C GLY A 112 5.79 -10.21 -1.26
N ILE A 113 6.49 -9.29 -1.93
CA ILE A 113 7.77 -9.51 -2.59
C ILE A 113 8.88 -9.16 -1.62
N LYS A 114 9.70 -10.14 -1.26
CA LYS A 114 10.93 -9.94 -0.50
C LYS A 114 12.02 -9.37 -1.41
N ILE A 115 12.63 -8.29 -0.97
CA ILE A 115 13.76 -7.63 -1.63
C ILE A 115 15.02 -7.97 -0.84
N THR A 116 16.05 -8.45 -1.53
CA THR A 116 17.38 -8.65 -0.95
C THR A 116 18.39 -7.89 -1.80
N ARG A 117 19.05 -6.92 -1.16
CA ARG A 117 20.09 -6.09 -1.79
C ARG A 117 21.44 -6.74 -1.57
N THR A 118 22.19 -6.88 -2.65
CA THR A 118 23.64 -7.13 -2.63
C THR A 118 24.31 -5.94 -3.31
N PRO A 119 25.62 -5.69 -3.11
CA PRO A 119 26.28 -4.48 -3.61
C PRO A 119 26.05 -4.20 -5.10
N ASN A 120 25.88 -5.24 -5.91
CA ASN A 120 25.74 -5.12 -7.37
C ASN A 120 24.39 -5.60 -7.92
N LYS A 121 23.50 -6.15 -7.08
CA LYS A 121 22.25 -6.78 -7.55
C LYS A 121 21.11 -6.63 -6.56
N LEU A 122 19.90 -6.49 -7.11
CA LEU A 122 18.64 -6.63 -6.40
C LEU A 122 18.05 -8.02 -6.70
N LYS A 123 17.81 -8.80 -5.65
CA LYS A 123 17.06 -10.05 -5.75
C LYS A 123 15.64 -9.81 -5.26
N LEU A 124 14.66 -10.21 -6.06
CA LEU A 124 13.24 -10.22 -5.71
C LEU A 124 12.80 -11.68 -5.52
N SER A 125 12.08 -11.98 -4.43
CA SER A 125 11.60 -13.32 -4.13
C SER A 125 10.17 -13.29 -3.60
N GLN A 126 9.33 -14.19 -4.10
CA GLN A 126 8.00 -14.48 -3.56
C GLN A 126 7.94 -15.87 -2.92
N GLU A 127 9.08 -16.43 -2.52
CA GLU A 127 9.17 -17.76 -1.89
C GLU A 127 8.15 -17.95 -0.76
N HIS A 128 8.02 -16.96 0.13
CA HIS A 128 7.04 -17.02 1.21
C HIS A 128 5.58 -17.13 0.73
N TYR A 129 5.23 -16.48 -0.39
CA TYR A 129 3.90 -16.61 -0.99
C TYR A 129 3.68 -18.02 -1.55
N VAL A 130 4.68 -18.58 -2.24
CA VAL A 130 4.65 -19.96 -2.75
C VAL A 130 4.49 -20.96 -1.60
N GLU A 131 5.29 -20.83 -0.55
CA GLU A 131 5.18 -21.66 0.66
C GLU A 131 3.79 -21.58 1.27
N LYS A 132 3.22 -20.36 1.37
CA LYS A 132 1.87 -20.15 1.91
C LYS A 132 0.80 -20.85 1.06
N ILE A 133 0.91 -20.82 -0.26
CA ILE A 133 0.02 -21.56 -1.18
C ILE A 133 0.18 -23.07 -0.94
N LEU A 134 1.41 -23.57 -0.95
CA LEU A 134 1.69 -25.00 -0.77
C LEU A 134 1.12 -25.51 0.56
N ARG A 135 1.29 -24.75 1.65
CA ARG A 135 0.70 -25.08 2.95
C ARG A 135 -0.83 -25.05 2.92
N LYS A 136 -1.43 -24.04 2.28
CA LYS A 136 -2.90 -23.92 2.16
C LYS A 136 -3.53 -25.13 1.48
N PHE A 137 -2.88 -25.66 0.45
CA PHE A 137 -3.36 -26.84 -0.29
C PHE A 137 -2.75 -28.16 0.21
N LYS A 138 -2.04 -28.16 1.35
CA LYS A 138 -1.42 -29.36 1.95
C LYS A 138 -0.40 -30.05 1.03
N HIS A 139 0.25 -29.28 0.16
CA HIS A 139 1.29 -29.74 -0.78
C HIS A 139 2.71 -29.32 -0.38
N PHE A 140 2.89 -28.77 0.84
CA PHE A 140 4.21 -28.33 1.30
C PHE A 140 5.22 -29.48 1.43
N ASP A 141 4.76 -30.64 1.93
CA ASP A 141 5.59 -31.84 2.10
C ASP A 141 5.41 -32.86 0.96
N CYS A 142 4.85 -32.44 -0.19
CA CYS A 142 4.70 -33.33 -1.33
C CYS A 142 6.06 -33.75 -1.89
N LYS A 143 6.22 -35.04 -2.20
CA LYS A 143 7.44 -35.56 -2.82
C LYS A 143 7.66 -34.85 -4.16
N PRO A 144 8.85 -34.25 -4.39
CA PRO A 144 9.18 -33.71 -5.70
C PRO A 144 9.17 -34.84 -6.72
N VAL A 145 8.39 -34.66 -7.78
CA VAL A 145 8.42 -35.53 -8.96
C VAL A 145 9.35 -34.87 -9.96
N SER A 146 10.31 -35.63 -10.49
CA SER A 146 11.17 -35.17 -11.59
C SER A 146 10.30 -34.85 -12.80
N THR A 147 10.01 -33.57 -13.03
CA THR A 147 9.51 -33.11 -14.32
C THR A 147 10.61 -33.33 -15.35
N PRO A 148 10.32 -33.96 -16.50
CA PRO A 148 11.27 -34.02 -17.59
C PRO A 148 11.46 -32.58 -18.10
N TYR A 149 12.55 -31.96 -17.69
CA TYR A 149 13.04 -30.72 -18.26
C TYR A 149 13.90 -31.09 -19.47
N ASP A 150 13.44 -30.72 -20.67
CA ASP A 150 14.23 -30.93 -21.87
C ASP A 150 15.31 -29.84 -21.92
N LEU A 151 16.58 -30.25 -21.85
CA LEU A 151 17.75 -29.36 -21.78
C LEU A 151 18.09 -28.70 -23.13
N ASN A 152 17.32 -28.99 -24.18
CA ASN A 152 17.61 -28.59 -25.57
C ASN A 152 16.51 -27.71 -26.18
N SER A 153 16.31 -26.49 -25.69
CA SER A 153 15.50 -25.46 -26.38
C SER A 153 16.22 -24.12 -26.41
#